data_AF-A0A932W802-F1
#
_entry.id   AF-A0A932W802-F1
#
_cell.length_a   1.000
_cell.length_b   1.000
_cell.length_c   1.000
_cell.angle_alpha   90.00
_cell.angle_beta   90.00
_cell.angle_gamma   90.00
#
_symmetry.space_group_name_H-M   'P 1'
#
loop_
_entity.id
_entity.type
_entity.pdbx_description
1 polymer ?
#
loop_
_entity_poly.entity_id
_entity_poly.type
_entity_poly.pdbx_seq_one_letter_code
_entity_poly.pdbx_strand_id
1 'polypeptide(L)'
;MTQTGAQLAAEADHAVVELVRLLRSLCPLAETGHPVRLPPGPRPVPPPGYRDAAAVAMYAARRVGVPLAPPAEPPGPPPGETHGRLVTDLLRTVLRRPELGRVPQDAGAELDRVIDETAADTMEGWRSPVVVRSWDGAPLRTYAAGEPDRPAVVIASACGMPAVLAEAWMRFLAGDRYVVTWETRGLFGALEPAEVFDTRARGVPAQAEDLIAVMDRHGVERAHVMGMCGGAVLALHAAAEYPQRVSALSLWHGDYELGPDCPKTEHQRNLKALMDMAVDSRSDATAIHAALRATAMAVVPQDVAHLVVYPYLAAELFYRYCALTGAIMGADVAALLGRVQQPSLVVTSADDRTAHPAGSHRVAARLRHGELRVEPHGDHLSVFAAGPRLRDMLVDFLDRVGSAPTA
;
A
#
# COMPACT_ATOMS: atom_id res chain seq x y z
N MET A 1 36.44 11.95 -29.18
CA MET A 1 36.69 12.12 -27.73
C MET A 1 35.35 12.13 -27.04
N THR A 2 34.90 10.97 -26.58
CA THR A 2 33.74 10.83 -25.70
C THR A 2 34.12 11.44 -24.36
N GLN A 3 33.63 12.64 -24.05
CA GLN A 3 33.73 13.19 -22.70
C GLN A 3 33.01 12.22 -21.77
N THR A 4 33.78 11.46 -21.00
CA THR A 4 33.28 10.71 -19.86
C THR A 4 32.83 11.76 -18.84
N GLY A 5 31.52 11.97 -18.71
CA GLY A 5 30.96 12.95 -17.77
C GLY A 5 31.39 12.63 -16.33
N ALA A 6 31.30 13.63 -15.45
CA ALA A 6 31.66 13.46 -14.04
C ALA A 6 30.82 12.36 -13.37
N GLN A 7 31.47 11.47 -12.62
CA GLN A 7 30.79 10.47 -11.78
C GLN A 7 30.18 11.13 -10.55
N LEU A 8 29.10 10.56 -10.03
CA LEU A 8 28.50 11.01 -8.77
C LEU A 8 29.31 10.46 -7.59
N ALA A 9 29.53 11.31 -6.59
CA ALA A 9 30.00 10.83 -5.29
C ALA A 9 28.93 9.92 -4.67
N ALA A 10 29.34 8.86 -3.95
CA ALA A 10 28.43 7.87 -3.38
C ALA A 10 27.31 8.48 -2.51
N GLU A 11 27.60 9.55 -1.78
CA GLU A 11 26.62 10.28 -0.97
C GLU A 11 25.55 10.98 -1.83
N ALA A 12 25.96 11.57 -2.96
CA ALA A 12 25.04 12.23 -3.91
C ALA A 12 24.20 11.20 -4.68
N ASP A 13 24.81 10.07 -5.06
CA ASP A 13 24.13 8.92 -5.66
C ASP A 13 23.00 8.42 -4.74
N HIS A 14 23.32 8.15 -3.47
CA HIS A 14 22.34 7.71 -2.48
C HIS A 14 21.19 8.71 -2.29
N ALA A 15 21.50 10.01 -2.25
CA ALA A 15 20.47 11.05 -2.12
C ALA A 15 19.56 11.14 -3.36
N VAL A 16 20.09 10.92 -4.57
CA VAL A 16 19.31 10.83 -5.81
C VAL A 16 18.42 9.59 -5.80
N VAL A 17 18.94 8.43 -5.36
CA VAL A 17 18.18 7.17 -5.24
C VAL A 17 16.96 7.36 -4.34
N GLU A 18 17.15 7.95 -3.16
CA GLU A 18 16.02 8.22 -2.25
C GLU A 18 15.01 9.20 -2.85
N LEU A 19 15.47 10.25 -3.53
CA LEU A 19 14.61 11.20 -4.20
C LEU A 19 13.76 10.53 -5.29
N VAL A 20 14.36 9.66 -6.10
CA VAL A 20 13.65 8.93 -7.16
C VAL A 20 12.63 7.97 -6.55
N ARG A 21 12.98 7.24 -5.48
CA ARG A 21 12.05 6.36 -4.76
C ARG A 21 10.86 7.13 -4.19
N LEU A 22 11.11 8.28 -3.57
CA LEU A 22 10.04 9.16 -3.08
C LEU A 22 9.17 9.68 -4.24
N LEU A 23 9.76 10.14 -5.34
CA LEU A 23 8.98 10.62 -6.49
C LEU A 23 8.07 9.52 -7.05
N ARG A 24 8.58 8.30 -7.17
CA ARG A 24 7.80 7.12 -7.61
C ARG A 24 6.69 6.78 -6.62
N SER A 25 6.93 6.82 -5.32
CA SER A 25 5.88 6.55 -4.33
C SER A 25 4.76 7.60 -4.33
N LEU A 26 4.98 8.78 -4.93
CA LEU A 26 3.97 9.81 -5.16
C LEU A 26 3.15 9.60 -6.45
N CYS A 27 3.49 8.63 -7.31
CA CYS A 27 2.74 8.32 -8.54
C CYS A 27 1.23 8.12 -8.29
N PRO A 28 0.78 7.33 -7.29
CA PRO A 28 -0.65 7.18 -7.01
C PRO A 28 -1.34 8.51 -6.73
N LEU A 29 -0.66 9.44 -6.04
CA LEU A 29 -1.20 10.78 -5.81
C LEU A 29 -1.34 11.59 -7.11
N ALA A 30 -0.32 11.55 -7.97
CA ALA A 30 -0.34 12.26 -9.24
C ALA A 30 -1.45 11.77 -10.18
N GLU A 31 -1.77 10.47 -10.17
CA GLU A 31 -2.84 9.86 -10.97
C GLU A 31 -4.23 10.41 -10.61
N THR A 32 -4.43 10.89 -9.39
CA THR A 32 -5.70 11.49 -8.94
C THR A 32 -5.92 12.93 -9.42
N GLY A 33 -4.97 13.50 -10.15
CA GLY A 33 -5.03 14.88 -10.65
C GLY A 33 -4.62 15.94 -9.62
N HIS A 34 -4.23 15.54 -8.41
CA HIS A 34 -3.66 16.44 -7.41
C HIS A 34 -2.21 16.78 -7.75
N PRO A 35 -1.83 18.07 -7.85
CA PRO A 35 -0.49 18.46 -8.24
C PRO A 35 0.53 18.15 -7.15
N VAL A 36 1.59 17.42 -7.50
CA VAL A 36 2.79 17.29 -6.67
C VAL A 36 3.62 18.56 -6.85
N ARG A 37 3.92 19.30 -5.77
CA ARG A 37 4.61 20.59 -5.84
C ARG A 37 5.92 20.59 -5.08
N LEU A 38 6.91 21.32 -5.60
CA LEU A 38 8.11 21.62 -4.85
C LEU A 38 7.79 22.46 -3.60
N PRO A 39 8.41 22.15 -2.45
CA PRO A 39 8.22 22.95 -1.24
C PRO A 39 8.83 24.35 -1.39
N PRO A 40 8.16 25.41 -0.89
CA PRO A 40 8.76 26.72 -0.77
C PRO A 40 9.81 26.75 0.35
N GLY A 41 10.68 27.75 0.32
CA GLY A 41 11.65 28.04 1.37
C GLY A 41 13.11 27.79 0.97
N PRO A 42 14.05 28.11 1.88
CA PRO A 42 15.48 28.02 1.61
C PRO A 42 15.91 26.56 1.45
N ARG A 43 16.83 26.35 0.50
CA ARG A 43 17.53 25.09 0.23
C ARG A 43 19.03 25.34 0.37
N PRO A 44 19.85 24.32 0.64
CA PRO A 44 21.30 24.46 0.60
C PRO A 44 21.73 25.08 -0.73
N VAL A 45 22.54 26.13 -0.68
CA VAL A 45 23.11 26.75 -1.88
C VAL A 45 24.21 25.81 -2.40
N PRO A 46 24.12 25.34 -3.66
CA PRO A 46 25.14 24.45 -4.20
C PRO A 46 26.46 25.20 -4.42
N PRO A 47 27.63 24.54 -4.30
CA PRO A 47 28.89 25.13 -4.73
C PRO A 47 28.88 25.44 -6.24
N PRO A 48 29.74 26.35 -6.73
CA PRO A 48 29.88 26.60 -8.17
C PRO A 48 30.16 25.31 -8.95
N GLY A 49 29.48 25.11 -10.08
CA GLY A 49 29.60 23.91 -10.93
C GLY A 49 28.65 22.76 -10.57
N TYR A 50 27.84 22.90 -9.51
CA TYR A 50 26.85 21.90 -9.09
C TYR A 50 25.41 22.36 -9.33
N ARG A 51 24.49 21.40 -9.39
CA ARG A 51 23.05 21.63 -9.55
C ARG A 51 22.40 21.96 -8.22
N ASP A 52 21.37 22.79 -8.25
CA ASP A 52 20.51 22.96 -7.09
C ASP A 52 19.58 21.74 -6.92
N ALA A 53 19.24 21.41 -5.66
CA ALA A 53 18.42 20.23 -5.35
C ALA A 53 17.04 20.25 -6.05
N ALA A 54 16.49 21.44 -6.33
CA ALA A 54 15.19 21.55 -6.99
C ALA A 54 15.29 21.25 -8.49
N ALA A 55 16.36 21.70 -9.14
CA ALA A 55 16.67 21.33 -10.52
C ALA A 55 16.89 19.82 -10.63
N VAL A 56 17.61 19.19 -9.69
CA VAL A 56 17.76 17.73 -9.64
C VAL A 56 16.38 17.06 -9.51
N ALA A 57 15.52 17.53 -8.60
CA ALA A 57 14.19 16.95 -8.41
C ALA A 57 13.25 17.14 -9.60
N MET A 58 13.20 18.33 -10.20
CA MET A 58 12.42 18.56 -11.42
C MET A 58 12.94 17.73 -12.59
N TYR A 59 14.26 17.54 -12.67
CA TYR A 59 14.88 16.70 -13.69
C TYR A 59 14.49 15.23 -13.50
N ALA A 60 14.69 14.69 -12.29
CA ALA A 60 14.31 13.34 -11.94
C ALA A 60 12.80 13.10 -12.15
N ALA A 61 11.94 14.00 -11.66
CA ALA A 61 10.50 13.89 -11.80
C ALA A 61 10.05 13.82 -13.27
N ARG A 62 10.59 14.68 -14.14
CA ARG A 62 10.31 14.60 -15.59
C ARG A 62 10.74 13.27 -16.18
N ARG A 63 11.92 12.77 -15.79
CA ARG A 63 12.48 11.52 -16.33
C ARG A 63 11.65 10.30 -15.91
N VAL A 64 11.14 10.29 -14.68
CA VAL A 64 10.29 9.19 -14.19
C VAL A 64 8.79 9.39 -14.43
N GLY A 65 8.39 10.45 -15.14
CA GLY A 65 7.00 10.71 -15.50
C GLY A 65 6.11 11.23 -14.37
N VAL A 66 6.69 11.77 -13.29
CA VAL A 66 5.95 12.36 -12.16
C VAL A 66 5.75 13.86 -12.42
N PRO A 67 4.50 14.35 -12.48
CA PRO A 67 4.20 15.76 -12.74
C PRO A 67 4.52 16.62 -11.50
N LEU A 68 5.79 17.02 -11.38
CA LEU A 68 6.27 17.91 -10.32
C LEU A 68 6.20 19.38 -10.77
N ALA A 69 5.30 20.14 -10.15
CA ALA A 69 5.10 21.56 -10.38
C ALA A 69 6.00 22.44 -9.48
N PRO A 70 6.29 23.68 -9.91
CA PRO A 70 6.97 24.65 -9.05
C PRO A 70 6.16 24.97 -7.77
N PRO A 71 6.78 25.62 -6.78
CA PRO A 71 6.08 26.07 -5.58
C PRO A 71 4.86 26.93 -5.92
N ALA A 72 3.79 26.83 -5.12
CA ALA A 72 2.62 27.68 -5.29
C ALA A 72 2.95 29.15 -4.98
N GLU A 73 2.30 30.08 -5.69
CA GLU A 73 2.34 31.52 -5.42
C GLU A 73 0.92 32.02 -5.12
N PRO A 74 0.64 32.57 -3.91
CA PRO A 74 1.56 32.75 -2.77
C PRO A 74 1.97 31.42 -2.09
N PRO A 75 3.11 31.40 -1.35
CA PRO A 75 3.65 30.17 -0.78
C PRO A 75 2.72 29.56 0.28
N GLY A 76 2.21 28.37 -0.03
CA GLY A 76 1.37 27.55 0.85
C GLY A 76 0.41 26.70 0.01
N PRO A 77 -0.05 25.54 0.50
CA PRO A 77 -1.20 24.88 -0.10
C PRO A 77 -2.41 25.85 -0.02
N PRO A 78 -3.29 25.92 -1.04
CA PRO A 78 -4.54 26.67 -0.92
C PRO A 78 -5.29 26.25 0.36
N PRO A 79 -6.08 27.16 0.97
CA PRO A 79 -6.80 26.86 2.21
C PRO A 79 -7.59 25.55 2.09
N GLY A 80 -7.25 24.57 2.93
CA GLY A 80 -7.86 23.24 2.92
C GLY A 80 -7.08 22.14 2.19
N GLU A 81 -5.91 22.38 1.58
CA GLU A 81 -5.11 21.30 0.95
C GLU A 81 -4.14 20.60 1.93
N THR A 82 -4.68 19.80 2.84
CA THR A 82 -3.94 19.07 3.87
C THR A 82 -2.98 18.03 3.28
N HIS A 83 -3.37 17.38 2.17
CA HIS A 83 -2.54 16.46 1.40
C HIS A 83 -1.34 17.15 0.75
N GLY A 84 -1.54 18.36 0.22
CA GLY A 84 -0.47 19.17 -0.37
C GLY A 84 0.63 19.47 0.65
N ARG A 85 0.25 19.73 1.91
CA ARG A 85 1.21 19.92 3.01
C ARG A 85 2.03 18.66 3.29
N LEU A 86 1.40 17.48 3.32
CA LEU A 86 2.11 16.22 3.58
C LEU A 86 3.16 15.91 2.50
N VAL A 87 2.77 16.01 1.23
CA VAL A 87 3.69 15.80 0.09
C VAL A 87 4.82 16.84 0.12
N THR A 88 4.47 18.09 0.44
CA THR A 88 5.45 19.18 0.62
C THR A 88 6.45 18.86 1.73
N ASP A 89 5.99 18.35 2.88
CA ASP A 89 6.83 18.03 4.03
C ASP A 89 7.76 16.83 3.74
N LEU A 90 7.26 15.81 3.04
CA LEU A 90 8.03 14.67 2.54
C LEU A 90 9.15 15.11 1.58
N LEU A 91 8.79 15.83 0.52
CA LEU A 91 9.76 16.34 -0.45
C LEU A 91 10.78 17.27 0.23
N ARG A 92 10.35 18.11 1.19
CA ARG A 92 11.26 19.00 1.90
C ARG A 92 12.32 18.24 2.69
N THR A 93 11.98 17.08 3.26
CA THR A 93 12.93 16.24 4.00
C THR A 93 14.07 15.77 3.11
N VAL A 94 13.76 15.28 1.91
CA VAL A 94 14.77 14.84 0.94
C VAL A 94 15.53 16.02 0.34
N LEU A 95 14.83 17.09 -0.05
CA LEU A 95 15.43 18.26 -0.72
C LEU A 95 16.35 19.12 0.17
N ARG A 96 16.29 18.94 1.49
CA ARG A 96 17.18 19.62 2.44
C ARG A 96 18.54 18.93 2.61
N ARG A 97 18.71 17.74 2.05
CA ARG A 97 19.98 17.01 2.05
C ARG A 97 21.05 17.77 1.25
N PRO A 98 22.16 18.21 1.88
CA PRO A 98 23.24 18.91 1.17
C PRO A 98 23.81 18.12 -0.01
N GLU A 99 23.74 16.80 0.05
CA GLU A 99 24.26 15.85 -0.94
C GLU A 99 23.58 16.01 -2.32
N LEU A 100 22.29 16.37 -2.37
CA LEU A 100 21.62 16.69 -3.63
C LEU A 100 22.17 17.95 -4.30
N GLY A 101 22.71 18.89 -3.51
CA GLY A 101 23.44 20.06 -4.00
C GLY A 101 24.87 19.77 -4.47
N ARG A 102 25.30 18.50 -4.43
CA ARG A 102 26.62 18.03 -4.87
C ARG A 102 26.56 17.20 -6.16
N VAL A 103 25.47 17.29 -6.93
CA VAL A 103 25.36 16.72 -8.28
C VAL A 103 26.00 17.68 -9.30
N PRO A 104 27.10 17.32 -9.99
CA PRO A 104 27.75 18.21 -10.96
C PRO A 104 26.83 18.58 -12.13
N GLN A 105 27.02 19.77 -12.70
CA GLN A 105 26.22 20.21 -13.86
C GLN A 105 26.47 19.35 -15.11
N ASP A 106 27.68 18.87 -15.29
CA ASP A 106 28.15 18.02 -16.40
C ASP A 106 27.96 16.50 -16.17
N ALA A 107 27.49 16.08 -14.99
CA ALA A 107 27.19 14.67 -14.66
C ALA A 107 25.87 14.14 -15.25
N GLY A 108 25.40 14.69 -16.39
CA GLY A 108 24.08 14.39 -16.95
C GLY A 108 23.86 12.89 -17.24
N ALA A 109 24.83 12.24 -17.89
CA ALA A 109 24.74 10.82 -18.22
C ALA A 109 24.73 9.91 -16.98
N GLU A 110 25.49 10.27 -15.95
CA GLU A 110 25.54 9.51 -14.71
C GLU A 110 24.26 9.70 -13.88
N LEU A 111 23.75 10.94 -13.81
CA LEU A 111 22.47 11.23 -13.19
C LEU A 111 21.33 10.46 -13.88
N ASP A 112 21.34 10.40 -15.20
CA ASP A 112 20.40 9.61 -16.00
C ASP A 112 20.47 8.13 -15.65
N ARG A 113 21.68 7.57 -15.60
CA ARG A 113 21.92 6.17 -15.22
C ARG A 113 21.35 5.87 -13.84
N VAL A 114 21.66 6.68 -12.83
CA VAL A 114 21.17 6.47 -11.44
C VAL A 114 19.65 6.59 -11.36
N ILE A 115 19.05 7.57 -12.06
CA ILE A 115 17.59 7.73 -12.08
C ILE A 115 16.93 6.52 -12.75
N ASP A 116 17.43 6.09 -13.91
CA ASP A 116 16.84 4.98 -14.67
C ASP A 116 16.98 3.65 -13.93
N GLU A 117 18.16 3.37 -13.38
CA GLU A 117 18.40 2.16 -12.58
C GLU A 117 17.50 2.14 -11.34
N THR A 118 17.39 3.27 -10.62
CA THR A 118 16.50 3.36 -9.45
C THR A 118 15.04 3.22 -9.85
N ALA A 119 14.63 3.85 -10.95
CA ALA A 119 13.26 3.82 -11.44
C ALA A 119 12.86 2.44 -11.99
N ALA A 120 13.81 1.68 -12.54
CA ALA A 120 13.61 0.28 -12.92
C ALA A 120 13.56 -0.63 -11.68
N ASP A 121 14.24 -0.25 -10.59
CA ASP A 121 14.21 -0.96 -9.32
C ASP A 121 12.94 -0.68 -8.49
N THR A 122 12.05 0.27 -8.79
CA THR A 122 10.78 0.45 -8.04
C THR A 122 9.67 -0.49 -8.48
N MET A 123 8.66 -0.77 -7.63
CA MET A 123 7.54 -1.69 -7.95
C MET A 123 7.00 -1.50 -9.38
N GLU A 124 6.75 -0.25 -9.78
CA GLU A 124 6.22 0.10 -11.11
C GLU A 124 7.20 -0.19 -12.25
N GLY A 125 8.51 -0.10 -11.99
CA GLY A 125 9.58 -0.30 -12.94
C GLY A 125 9.88 -1.77 -13.19
N TRP A 126 10.10 -2.55 -12.13
CA TRP A 126 10.36 -3.98 -12.31
C TRP A 126 9.08 -4.76 -12.57
N ARG A 127 7.89 -4.17 -12.37
CA ARG A 127 6.57 -4.74 -12.67
C ARG A 127 5.62 -3.69 -13.24
N SER A 128 5.50 -3.69 -14.57
CA SER A 128 4.39 -2.99 -15.21
C SER A 128 3.06 -3.64 -14.79
N PRO A 129 2.09 -2.86 -14.30
CA PRO A 129 0.83 -3.43 -13.85
C PRO A 129 0.06 -4.05 -15.01
N VAL A 130 -0.61 -5.17 -14.73
CA VAL A 130 -1.56 -5.78 -15.66
C VAL A 130 -2.96 -5.46 -15.18
N VAL A 131 -3.84 -5.01 -16.08
CA VAL A 131 -5.24 -4.82 -15.74
C VAL A 131 -5.97 -6.15 -15.95
N VAL A 132 -6.56 -6.65 -14.87
CA VAL A 132 -7.35 -7.88 -14.82
C VAL A 132 -8.82 -7.52 -14.70
N ARG A 133 -9.69 -8.28 -15.35
CA ARG A 133 -11.14 -8.15 -15.18
C ARG A 133 -11.58 -9.17 -14.14
N SER A 134 -12.21 -8.69 -13.07
CA SER A 134 -12.88 -9.55 -12.11
C SER A 134 -14.13 -10.20 -12.72
N TRP A 135 -14.76 -11.10 -11.99
CA TRP A 135 -15.93 -11.88 -12.40
C TRP A 135 -17.12 -11.02 -12.87
N ASP A 136 -17.30 -9.82 -12.30
CA ASP A 136 -18.33 -8.86 -12.70
C ASP A 136 -17.84 -7.84 -13.75
N GLY A 137 -16.57 -7.94 -14.16
CA GLY A 137 -15.95 -7.04 -15.14
C GLY A 137 -15.25 -5.81 -14.52
N ALA A 138 -15.25 -5.67 -13.19
CA ALA A 138 -14.49 -4.61 -12.52
C ALA A 138 -13.00 -4.71 -12.88
N PRO A 139 -12.33 -3.60 -13.24
CA PRO A 139 -10.89 -3.59 -13.49
C PRO A 139 -10.11 -3.66 -12.18
N LEU A 140 -9.08 -4.50 -12.14
CA LEU A 140 -8.13 -4.64 -11.06
C LEU A 140 -6.72 -4.39 -11.61
N ARG A 141 -5.98 -3.46 -11.01
CA ARG A 141 -4.57 -3.25 -11.33
C ARG A 141 -3.74 -4.24 -10.52
N THR A 142 -3.02 -5.14 -11.18
CA THR A 142 -2.29 -6.24 -10.53
C THR A 142 -0.78 -6.15 -10.76
N TYR A 143 -0.03 -6.70 -9.81
CA TYR A 143 1.43 -6.73 -9.80
C TYR A 143 1.87 -8.14 -9.39
N ALA A 144 2.87 -8.68 -10.07
CA ALA A 144 3.44 -9.99 -9.77
C ALA A 144 4.94 -9.90 -9.50
N ALA A 145 5.60 -10.91 -8.94
CA ALA A 145 7.03 -10.88 -8.65
C ALA A 145 7.65 -12.27 -8.52
N GLY A 146 8.90 -12.44 -8.93
CA GLY A 146 9.57 -13.75 -8.88
C GLY A 146 9.20 -14.62 -10.07
N GLU A 147 9.75 -15.83 -10.11
CA GLU A 147 9.56 -16.77 -11.22
C GLU A 147 8.21 -17.50 -11.09
N PRO A 148 7.36 -17.52 -12.13
CA PRO A 148 6.01 -18.12 -12.07
C PRO A 148 5.94 -19.60 -11.73
N ASP A 149 7.04 -20.35 -11.85
CA ASP A 149 7.13 -21.77 -11.51
C ASP A 149 7.41 -22.03 -10.01
N ARG A 150 7.67 -20.97 -9.24
CA ARG A 150 7.91 -21.05 -7.79
C ARG A 150 6.60 -21.13 -7.00
N PRO A 151 6.64 -21.65 -5.75
CA PRO A 151 5.47 -21.64 -4.89
C PRO A 151 4.89 -20.23 -4.75
N ALA A 152 3.57 -20.12 -4.92
CA ALA A 152 2.91 -18.83 -5.02
C ALA A 152 2.51 -18.25 -3.66
N VAL A 153 2.66 -16.94 -3.51
CA VAL A 153 2.13 -16.12 -2.41
C VAL A 153 1.23 -15.04 -2.99
N VAL A 154 -0.01 -14.95 -2.51
CA VAL A 154 -0.94 -13.90 -2.90
C VAL A 154 -1.12 -12.93 -1.73
N ILE A 155 -0.79 -11.66 -1.92
CA ILE A 155 -0.89 -10.62 -0.90
C ILE A 155 -2.19 -9.83 -1.08
N ALA A 156 -3.14 -10.05 -0.18
CA ALA A 156 -4.31 -9.21 0.03
C ALA A 156 -3.92 -8.06 0.99
N SER A 157 -3.54 -6.92 0.44
CA SER A 157 -3.12 -5.75 1.22
C SER A 157 -4.31 -5.04 1.90
N ALA A 158 -4.03 -3.97 2.63
CA ALA A 158 -5.06 -3.13 3.20
C ALA A 158 -5.95 -2.50 2.11
N CYS A 159 -7.27 -2.62 2.29
CA CYS A 159 -8.27 -2.09 1.37
C CYS A 159 -8.07 -0.59 1.13
N GLY A 160 -8.13 -0.16 -0.12
CA GLY A 160 -8.00 1.23 -0.54
C GLY A 160 -6.59 1.82 -0.47
N MET A 161 -5.58 1.03 -0.07
CA MET A 161 -4.19 1.46 -0.08
C MET A 161 -3.51 1.13 -1.42
N PRO A 162 -2.60 1.99 -1.92
CA PRO A 162 -1.83 1.69 -3.13
C PRO A 162 -0.99 0.42 -2.98
N ALA A 163 -0.81 -0.35 -4.06
CA ALA A 163 -0.08 -1.62 -4.02
C ALA A 163 1.39 -1.49 -3.58
N VAL A 164 2.00 -0.31 -3.78
CA VAL A 164 3.37 -0.01 -3.32
C VAL A 164 3.56 -0.20 -1.82
N LEU A 165 2.48 -0.14 -1.03
CA LEU A 165 2.52 -0.45 0.40
C LEU A 165 2.92 -1.92 0.68
N ALA A 166 2.75 -2.82 -0.28
CA ALA A 166 3.20 -4.22 -0.21
C ALA A 166 4.60 -4.45 -0.81
N GLU A 167 5.30 -3.41 -1.30
CA GLU A 167 6.55 -3.56 -2.06
C GLU A 167 7.64 -4.29 -1.27
N ALA A 168 7.81 -3.96 0.02
CA ALA A 168 8.84 -4.57 0.86
C ALA A 168 8.64 -6.09 0.99
N TRP A 169 7.39 -6.53 1.17
CA TRP A 169 7.04 -7.95 1.19
C TRP A 169 7.24 -8.62 -0.16
N MET A 170 6.79 -7.99 -1.25
CA MET A 170 6.97 -8.53 -2.59
C MET A 170 8.45 -8.73 -2.93
N ARG A 171 9.30 -7.74 -2.66
CA ARG A 171 10.75 -7.85 -2.89
C ARG A 171 11.38 -8.98 -2.09
N PHE A 172 11.01 -9.09 -0.81
CA PHE A 172 11.55 -10.14 0.05
C PHE A 172 11.17 -11.53 -0.45
N LEU A 173 9.88 -11.75 -0.73
CA LEU A 173 9.36 -13.06 -1.12
C LEU A 173 9.73 -13.45 -2.56
N ALA A 174 9.92 -12.47 -3.46
CA ALA A 174 10.27 -12.72 -4.86
C ALA A 174 11.63 -13.40 -5.06
N GLY A 175 12.47 -13.49 -4.02
CA GLY A 175 13.74 -14.22 -4.08
C GLY A 175 13.56 -15.72 -4.33
N ASP A 176 12.47 -16.32 -3.85
CA ASP A 176 12.23 -17.77 -3.98
C ASP A 176 10.73 -18.16 -4.11
N ARG A 177 9.84 -17.18 -4.26
CA ARG A 177 8.38 -17.35 -4.46
C ARG A 177 7.87 -16.55 -5.65
N TYR A 178 6.73 -16.97 -6.17
CA TYR A 178 5.94 -16.17 -7.10
C TYR A 178 4.90 -15.36 -6.32
N VAL A 179 5.08 -14.04 -6.23
CA VAL A 179 4.25 -13.17 -5.40
C VAL A 179 3.27 -12.41 -6.28
N VAL A 180 2.00 -12.35 -5.92
CA VAL A 180 0.99 -11.58 -6.65
C VAL A 180 0.21 -10.69 -5.68
N THR A 181 -0.06 -9.45 -6.06
CA THR A 181 -0.96 -8.54 -5.35
C THR A 181 -1.79 -7.72 -6.33
N TRP A 182 -2.79 -7.02 -5.82
CA TRP A 182 -3.65 -6.15 -6.61
C TRP A 182 -4.12 -4.96 -5.79
N GLU A 183 -4.58 -3.95 -6.51
CA GLU A 183 -5.24 -2.80 -5.92
C GLU A 183 -6.75 -2.98 -5.87
N THR A 184 -7.36 -2.44 -4.82
CA THR A 184 -8.79 -2.59 -4.54
C THR A 184 -9.65 -2.09 -5.71
N ARG A 185 -10.65 -2.90 -6.11
CA ARG A 185 -11.62 -2.55 -7.15
C ARG A 185 -12.17 -1.13 -7.00
N GLY A 186 -12.27 -0.41 -8.11
CA GLY A 186 -12.94 0.88 -8.19
C GLY A 186 -12.21 2.06 -7.52
N LEU A 187 -11.01 1.86 -6.97
CA LEU A 187 -10.23 2.90 -6.27
C LEU A 187 -8.96 3.35 -7.00
N PHE A 188 -8.53 2.65 -8.04
CA PHE A 188 -7.25 2.90 -8.69
C PHE A 188 -7.33 2.85 -10.22
N GLY A 189 -6.32 3.45 -10.86
CA GLY A 189 -6.30 3.66 -12.30
C GLY A 189 -7.39 4.63 -12.76
N ALA A 190 -7.81 4.50 -14.02
CA ALA A 190 -8.93 5.28 -14.53
C ALA A 190 -10.22 4.83 -13.83
N LEU A 191 -10.73 5.68 -12.93
CA LEU A 191 -11.94 5.39 -12.18
C LEU A 191 -13.13 5.24 -13.14
N GLU A 192 -13.84 4.12 -13.01
CA GLU A 192 -15.12 3.93 -13.71
C GLU A 192 -16.11 5.05 -13.32
N PRO A 193 -17.08 5.42 -14.18
CA PRO A 193 -18.15 6.35 -13.82
C PRO A 193 -18.86 5.93 -12.53
N ALA A 194 -19.35 6.91 -11.77
CA ALA A 194 -20.00 6.71 -10.46
C ALA A 194 -21.17 5.71 -10.56
N GLU A 195 -21.95 5.81 -11.62
CA GLU A 195 -23.14 5.00 -11.89
C GLU A 195 -22.75 3.54 -12.18
N VAL A 196 -21.60 3.32 -12.83
CA VAL A 196 -21.06 1.97 -13.05
C VAL A 196 -20.61 1.37 -11.72
N PHE A 197 -19.84 2.14 -10.93
CA PHE A 197 -19.39 1.70 -9.60
C PHE A 197 -20.56 1.28 -8.69
N ASP A 198 -21.66 2.03 -8.71
CA ASP A 198 -22.83 1.77 -7.87
C ASP A 198 -23.55 0.45 -8.21
N THR A 199 -23.37 -0.06 -9.44
CA THR A 199 -23.88 -1.38 -9.86
C THR A 199 -22.94 -2.53 -9.52
N ARG A 200 -21.68 -2.25 -9.15
CA ARG A 200 -20.70 -3.29 -8.78
C ARG A 200 -21.03 -3.90 -7.43
N ALA A 201 -20.71 -5.18 -7.27
CA ALA A 201 -20.77 -5.81 -5.96
C ALA A 201 -19.61 -5.31 -5.08
N ARG A 202 -19.91 -4.95 -3.82
CA ARG A 202 -18.95 -4.28 -2.90
C ARG A 202 -18.64 -5.08 -1.63
N GLY A 203 -19.41 -6.14 -1.36
CA GLY A 203 -19.26 -6.96 -0.15
C GLY A 203 -17.99 -7.81 -0.16
N VAL A 204 -17.69 -8.39 1.01
CA VAL A 204 -16.54 -9.32 1.18
C VAL A 204 -16.53 -10.46 0.16
N PRO A 205 -17.66 -11.13 -0.18
CA PRO A 205 -17.64 -12.18 -1.22
C PRO A 205 -17.12 -11.68 -2.56
N ALA A 206 -17.59 -10.53 -3.04
CA ALA A 206 -17.16 -9.96 -4.32
C ALA A 206 -15.67 -9.59 -4.31
N GLN A 207 -15.18 -9.03 -3.20
CA GLN A 207 -13.77 -8.67 -3.03
C GLN A 207 -12.87 -9.90 -2.84
N ALA A 208 -13.39 -11.02 -2.33
CA ALA A 208 -12.67 -12.29 -2.29
C ALA A 208 -12.65 -12.97 -3.67
N GLU A 209 -13.69 -12.82 -4.49
CA GLU A 209 -13.66 -13.26 -5.88
C GLU A 209 -12.64 -12.47 -6.72
N ASP A 210 -12.37 -11.20 -6.40
CA ASP A 210 -11.26 -10.46 -7.00
C ASP A 210 -9.93 -11.18 -6.80
N LEU A 211 -9.67 -11.69 -5.59
CA LEU A 211 -8.46 -12.47 -5.28
C LEU A 211 -8.37 -13.70 -6.21
N ILE A 212 -9.48 -14.43 -6.40
CA ILE A 212 -9.53 -15.60 -7.26
C ILE A 212 -9.29 -15.23 -8.74
N ALA A 213 -9.90 -14.15 -9.23
CA ALA A 213 -9.68 -13.67 -10.59
C ALA A 213 -8.22 -13.24 -10.83
N VAL A 214 -7.60 -12.61 -9.84
CA VAL A 214 -6.17 -12.27 -9.86
C VAL A 214 -5.32 -13.54 -9.93
N MET A 215 -5.60 -14.54 -9.10
CA MET A 215 -4.92 -15.84 -9.15
C MET A 215 -5.02 -16.50 -10.54
N ASP A 216 -6.24 -16.59 -11.09
CA ASP A 216 -6.49 -17.20 -12.40
C ASP A 216 -5.68 -16.51 -13.51
N ARG A 217 -5.69 -15.17 -13.51
CA ARG A 217 -4.98 -14.39 -14.52
C ARG A 217 -3.47 -14.55 -14.45
N HIS A 218 -2.93 -14.77 -13.26
CA HIS A 218 -1.51 -14.97 -13.02
C HIS A 218 -1.08 -16.44 -13.10
N GLY A 219 -1.98 -17.37 -13.47
CA GLY A 219 -1.68 -18.80 -13.57
C GLY A 219 -1.47 -19.48 -12.22
N VAL A 220 -1.98 -18.88 -11.14
CA VAL A 220 -1.84 -19.39 -9.78
C VAL A 220 -3.01 -20.31 -9.45
N GLU A 221 -2.80 -21.62 -9.51
CA GLU A 221 -3.84 -22.58 -9.17
C GLU A 221 -4.10 -22.62 -7.65
N ARG A 222 -3.03 -22.63 -6.84
CA ARG A 222 -3.12 -22.68 -5.38
C ARG A 222 -1.96 -21.89 -4.75
N ALA A 223 -2.23 -21.11 -3.72
CA ALA A 223 -1.23 -20.24 -3.09
C ALA A 223 -1.36 -20.14 -1.58
N HIS A 224 -0.25 -19.76 -0.93
CA HIS A 224 -0.32 -19.17 0.40
C HIS A 224 -0.92 -17.78 0.28
N VAL A 225 -1.95 -17.48 1.06
CA VAL A 225 -2.59 -16.15 1.03
C VAL A 225 -2.17 -15.37 2.26
N MET A 226 -1.53 -14.23 2.02
CA MET A 226 -1.12 -13.28 3.03
C MET A 226 -2.11 -12.11 3.07
N GLY A 227 -2.83 -11.97 4.19
CA GLY A 227 -3.78 -10.87 4.40
C GLY A 227 -3.29 -9.88 5.44
N MET A 228 -3.36 -8.58 5.14
CA MET A 228 -2.97 -7.49 6.05
C MET A 228 -4.16 -6.58 6.35
N CYS A 229 -4.38 -6.22 7.62
CA CYS A 229 -5.51 -5.36 8.03
C CYS A 229 -6.85 -5.92 7.50
N GLY A 230 -7.63 -5.14 6.74
CA GLY A 230 -8.86 -5.61 6.10
C GLY A 230 -8.66 -6.72 5.07
N GLY A 231 -7.47 -6.82 4.46
CA GLY A 231 -7.10 -7.94 3.59
C GLY A 231 -7.07 -9.29 4.31
N ALA A 232 -6.91 -9.30 5.65
CA ALA A 232 -7.02 -10.52 6.44
C ALA A 232 -8.45 -11.10 6.45
N VAL A 233 -9.47 -10.25 6.36
CA VAL A 233 -10.87 -10.68 6.21
C VAL A 233 -11.10 -11.31 4.84
N LEU A 234 -10.56 -10.70 3.77
CA LEU A 234 -10.64 -11.27 2.42
C LEU A 234 -9.92 -12.61 2.33
N ALA A 235 -8.75 -12.75 2.96
CA ALA A 235 -8.00 -14.01 3.02
C ALA A 235 -8.76 -15.12 3.75
N LEU A 236 -9.39 -14.81 4.90
CA LEU A 236 -10.25 -15.76 5.62
C LEU A 236 -11.45 -16.20 4.77
N HIS A 237 -12.11 -15.25 4.10
CA HIS A 237 -13.24 -15.55 3.23
C HIS A 237 -12.83 -16.44 2.05
N ALA A 238 -11.72 -16.10 1.38
CA ALA A 238 -11.19 -16.91 0.28
C ALA A 238 -10.85 -18.33 0.73
N ALA A 239 -10.26 -18.51 1.91
CA ALA A 239 -9.92 -19.84 2.43
C ALA A 239 -11.15 -20.69 2.80
N ALA A 240 -12.22 -20.05 3.26
CA ALA A 240 -13.47 -20.70 3.66
C ALA A 240 -14.37 -21.07 2.45
N GLU A 241 -14.39 -20.22 1.41
CA GLU A 241 -15.24 -20.43 0.23
C GLU A 241 -14.50 -21.15 -0.92
N TYR A 242 -13.19 -20.96 -1.04
CA TYR A 242 -12.35 -21.56 -2.08
C TYR A 242 -11.20 -22.38 -1.47
N PRO A 243 -11.48 -23.38 -0.63
CA PRO A 243 -10.45 -24.07 0.13
C PRO A 243 -9.39 -24.77 -0.74
N GLN A 244 -9.75 -25.18 -1.96
CA GLN A 244 -8.86 -25.75 -2.96
C GLN A 244 -7.85 -24.75 -3.53
N ARG A 245 -8.14 -23.45 -3.47
CA ARG A 245 -7.31 -22.36 -4.00
C ARG A 245 -6.31 -21.84 -2.97
N VAL A 246 -6.53 -22.09 -1.68
CA VAL A 246 -5.67 -21.60 -0.60
C VAL A 246 -4.91 -22.77 0.02
N SER A 247 -3.57 -22.73 0.00
CA SER A 247 -2.73 -23.75 0.65
C SER A 247 -2.52 -23.47 2.14
N ALA A 248 -2.28 -22.21 2.50
CA ALA A 248 -2.05 -21.75 3.86
C ALA A 248 -2.41 -20.25 3.98
N LEU A 249 -2.56 -19.77 5.21
CA LEU A 249 -2.85 -18.37 5.52
C LEU A 249 -1.77 -17.75 6.40
N SER A 250 -1.44 -16.48 6.15
CA SER A 250 -0.80 -15.62 7.15
C SER A 250 -1.58 -14.32 7.27
N LEU A 251 -2.09 -14.03 8.46
CA LEU A 251 -2.99 -12.93 8.74
C LEU A 251 -2.29 -11.94 9.67
N TRP A 252 -2.08 -10.71 9.22
CA TRP A 252 -1.26 -9.73 9.93
C TRP A 252 -2.09 -8.52 10.33
N HIS A 253 -2.14 -8.26 11.63
CA HIS A 253 -2.84 -7.11 12.24
C HIS A 253 -4.27 -6.95 11.70
N GLY A 254 -5.03 -8.06 11.63
CA GLY A 254 -6.34 -8.05 10.99
C GLY A 254 -7.42 -7.28 11.76
N ASP A 255 -8.26 -6.54 11.03
CA ASP A 255 -9.48 -5.92 11.58
C ASP A 255 -10.67 -6.85 11.38
N TYR A 256 -11.06 -7.56 12.43
CA TYR A 256 -12.11 -8.60 12.38
C TYR A 256 -13.35 -8.19 13.13
N GLU A 257 -14.52 -8.27 12.51
CA GLU A 257 -15.82 -8.28 13.21
C GLU A 257 -16.13 -9.70 13.71
N LEU A 258 -16.37 -9.83 15.01
CA LEU A 258 -16.47 -11.11 15.74
C LEU A 258 -17.59 -11.08 16.80
N GLY A 259 -18.53 -10.16 16.65
CA GLY A 259 -19.62 -9.90 17.58
C GLY A 259 -19.28 -8.86 18.66
N PRO A 260 -20.31 -8.39 19.39
CA PRO A 260 -20.23 -7.26 20.31
C PRO A 260 -19.28 -7.49 21.49
N ASP A 261 -19.05 -8.75 21.87
CA ASP A 261 -18.16 -9.09 22.98
C ASP A 261 -16.68 -8.93 22.61
N CYS A 262 -16.33 -8.78 21.33
CA CYS A 262 -14.95 -8.61 20.90
C CYS A 262 -14.51 -7.16 21.07
N PRO A 263 -13.50 -6.86 21.91
CA PRO A 263 -13.00 -5.51 22.06
C PRO A 263 -12.55 -4.93 20.71
N LYS A 264 -12.88 -3.67 20.50
CA LYS A 264 -12.44 -2.84 19.38
C LYS A 264 -11.64 -1.66 19.93
N THR A 265 -10.71 -1.13 19.16
CA THR A 265 -10.06 0.15 19.48
C THR A 265 -11.06 1.29 19.30
N GLU A 266 -10.73 2.46 19.86
CA GLU A 266 -11.48 3.68 19.56
C GLU A 266 -11.39 4.04 18.07
N HIS A 267 -10.22 3.83 17.46
CA HIS A 267 -10.00 4.03 16.04
C HIS A 267 -10.97 3.20 15.18
N GLN A 268 -11.09 1.89 15.44
CA GLN A 268 -12.03 1.00 14.73
C GLN A 268 -13.48 1.50 14.82
N ARG A 269 -13.94 1.84 16.04
CA ARG A 269 -15.32 2.32 16.25
C ARG A 269 -15.58 3.63 15.51
N ASN A 270 -14.67 4.60 15.65
CA ASN A 270 -14.83 5.91 15.04
C ASN A 270 -14.76 5.83 13.51
N LEU A 271 -13.83 5.03 12.96
CA LEU A 271 -13.70 4.82 11.52
C LEU A 271 -14.94 4.14 10.94
N LYS A 272 -15.44 3.08 11.60
CA LYS A 272 -16.65 2.37 11.14
C LYS A 272 -17.87 3.28 11.14
N ALA A 273 -18.11 4.02 12.23
CA ALA A 273 -19.23 4.95 12.31
C ALA A 273 -19.16 6.03 11.23
N LEU A 274 -17.96 6.57 10.98
CA LEU A 274 -17.73 7.57 9.94
C LEU A 274 -17.97 6.99 8.54
N MET A 275 -17.54 5.76 8.27
CA MET A 275 -17.80 5.09 6.99
C MET A 275 -19.30 4.83 6.78
N ASP A 276 -20.03 4.43 7.83
CA ASP A 276 -21.48 4.20 7.77
C ASP A 276 -22.24 5.48 7.45
N MET A 277 -21.81 6.62 8.03
CA MET A 277 -22.37 7.92 7.70
C MET A 277 -22.01 8.37 6.27
N ALA A 278 -20.76 8.16 5.85
CA ALA A 278 -20.30 8.61 4.54
C ALA A 278 -20.91 7.82 3.38
N VAL A 279 -21.22 6.53 3.57
CA VAL A 279 -21.77 5.69 2.50
C VAL A 279 -23.27 5.93 2.25
N ASP A 280 -23.97 6.63 3.16
CA ASP A 280 -25.40 6.93 3.03
C ASP A 280 -25.69 7.75 1.76
N SER A 281 -24.87 8.77 1.49
CA SER A 281 -24.92 9.52 0.23
C SER A 281 -23.57 10.13 -0.14
N ARG A 282 -23.37 10.40 -1.45
CA ARG A 282 -22.20 11.16 -1.93
C ARG A 282 -22.14 12.59 -1.35
N SER A 283 -23.29 13.16 -0.97
CA SER A 283 -23.35 14.46 -0.30
C SER A 283 -22.75 14.37 1.10
N ASP A 284 -23.10 13.33 1.86
CA ASP A 284 -22.55 13.10 3.20
C ASP A 284 -21.06 12.78 3.14
N ALA A 285 -20.64 11.92 2.21
CA ALA A 285 -19.22 11.69 1.94
C ALA A 285 -18.47 12.98 1.64
N THR A 286 -19.04 13.88 0.83
CA THR A 286 -18.43 15.18 0.50
C THR A 286 -18.31 16.08 1.74
N ALA A 287 -19.36 16.15 2.57
CA ALA A 287 -19.36 16.96 3.79
C ALA A 287 -18.36 16.43 4.83
N ILE A 288 -18.35 15.11 5.07
CA ILE A 288 -17.43 14.44 5.99
C ILE A 288 -16.00 14.57 5.50
N HIS A 289 -15.76 14.33 4.20
CA HIS A 289 -14.46 14.53 3.56
C HIS A 289 -13.97 15.96 3.78
N ALA A 290 -14.84 16.96 3.64
CA ALA A 290 -14.48 18.34 3.89
C ALA A 290 -14.12 18.64 5.34
N ALA A 291 -14.83 18.04 6.30
CA ALA A 291 -14.51 18.16 7.71
C ALA A 291 -13.17 17.48 8.04
N LEU A 292 -12.96 16.23 7.60
CA LEU A 292 -11.70 15.50 7.80
C LEU A 292 -10.49 16.22 7.20
N ARG A 293 -10.68 16.85 6.04
CA ARG A 293 -9.65 17.68 5.41
C ARG A 293 -9.28 18.84 6.33
N ALA A 294 -10.26 19.52 6.92
CA ALA A 294 -10.02 20.62 7.85
C ALA A 294 -9.38 20.19 9.18
N THR A 295 -9.64 18.96 9.64
CA THR A 295 -9.09 18.41 10.89
C THR A 295 -7.96 17.42 10.58
N ALA A 296 -6.77 17.96 10.33
CA ALA A 296 -5.66 17.21 9.74
C ALA A 296 -5.32 15.86 10.41
N MET A 297 -5.02 14.89 9.53
CA MET A 297 -4.46 13.55 9.77
C MET A 297 -3.18 13.58 10.61
N ALA A 298 -3.32 13.70 11.92
CA ALA A 298 -2.23 13.53 12.87
C ALA A 298 -2.12 12.05 13.25
N VAL A 299 -0.87 11.59 13.46
CA VAL A 299 -0.50 10.24 13.94
C VAL A 299 -0.33 9.15 12.86
N VAL A 300 0.14 9.50 11.66
CA VAL A 300 0.67 8.52 10.68
C VAL A 300 2.18 8.74 10.50
N PRO A 301 3.02 7.68 10.49
CA PRO A 301 4.43 7.80 10.14
C PRO A 301 4.63 8.52 8.81
N GLN A 302 5.51 9.51 8.80
CA GLN A 302 5.65 10.46 7.69
C GLN A 302 5.99 9.76 6.37
N ASP A 303 6.80 8.71 6.42
CA ASP A 303 7.30 7.93 5.30
C ASP A 303 6.20 7.20 4.51
N VAL A 304 5.14 6.73 5.16
CA VAL A 304 4.01 6.05 4.49
C VAL A 304 2.72 6.86 4.45
N ALA A 305 2.67 8.01 5.13
CA ALA A 305 1.45 8.81 5.24
C ALA A 305 0.82 9.16 3.89
N HIS A 306 1.64 9.44 2.87
CA HIS A 306 1.16 9.78 1.52
C HIS A 306 0.42 8.63 0.82
N LEU A 307 0.70 7.38 1.21
CA LEU A 307 -0.02 6.19 0.74
C LEU A 307 -1.31 5.99 1.55
N VAL A 308 -1.26 6.23 2.86
CA VAL A 308 -2.41 6.04 3.77
C VAL A 308 -3.52 7.06 3.54
N VAL A 309 -3.16 8.29 3.14
CA VAL A 309 -4.13 9.33 2.84
C VAL A 309 -4.79 9.19 1.45
N TYR A 310 -4.36 8.22 0.63
CA TYR A 310 -4.83 8.07 -0.75
C TYR A 310 -6.37 8.05 -0.89
N PRO A 311 -7.12 7.28 -0.06
CA PRO A 311 -8.59 7.28 -0.15
C PRO A 311 -9.24 8.64 0.14
N TYR A 312 -8.52 9.54 0.81
CA TYR A 312 -9.02 10.82 1.27
C TYR A 312 -8.68 11.97 0.31
N LEU A 313 -8.11 11.69 -0.87
CA LEU A 313 -7.72 12.76 -1.80
C LEU A 313 -8.93 13.46 -2.43
N ALA A 314 -9.92 12.68 -2.84
CA ALA A 314 -11.15 13.18 -3.46
C ALA A 314 -12.38 12.63 -2.74
N ALA A 315 -13.48 13.40 -2.77
CA ALA A 315 -14.73 12.99 -2.14
C ALA A 315 -15.29 11.68 -2.74
N GLU A 316 -15.19 11.50 -4.06
CA GLU A 316 -15.62 10.25 -4.72
C GLU A 316 -14.73 9.06 -4.33
N LEU A 317 -13.41 9.24 -4.24
CA LEU A 317 -12.51 8.18 -3.74
C LEU A 317 -12.86 7.79 -2.31
N PHE A 318 -13.13 8.80 -1.47
CA PHE A 318 -13.52 8.60 -0.07
C PHE A 318 -14.84 7.84 0.04
N TYR A 319 -15.87 8.21 -0.75
CA TYR A 319 -17.14 7.48 -0.82
C TYR A 319 -16.94 6.00 -1.16
N ARG A 320 -16.19 5.72 -2.24
CA ARG A 320 -15.91 4.34 -2.68
C ARG A 320 -15.15 3.54 -1.64
N TYR A 321 -14.17 4.16 -0.99
CA TYR A 321 -13.40 3.56 0.09
C TYR A 321 -14.30 3.21 1.29
N CYS A 322 -15.18 4.13 1.71
CA CYS A 322 -16.15 3.84 2.76
C CYS A 322 -17.07 2.68 2.39
N ALA A 323 -17.53 2.61 1.14
CA ALA A 323 -18.40 1.53 0.67
C ALA A 323 -17.71 0.14 0.69
N LEU A 324 -16.45 0.06 0.29
CA LEU A 324 -15.70 -1.19 0.19
C LEU A 324 -15.11 -1.61 1.55
N THR A 325 -14.46 -0.69 2.25
CA THR A 325 -13.83 -0.96 3.55
C THR A 325 -14.87 -1.09 4.65
N GLY A 326 -15.94 -0.30 4.62
CA GLY A 326 -17.06 -0.43 5.56
C GLY A 326 -17.73 -1.79 5.47
N ALA A 327 -17.85 -2.35 4.26
CA ALA A 327 -18.33 -3.71 4.05
C ALA A 327 -17.40 -4.78 4.63
N ILE A 328 -16.07 -4.57 4.56
CA ILE A 328 -15.08 -5.45 5.22
C ILE A 328 -15.20 -5.36 6.73
N MET A 329 -15.19 -4.13 7.29
CA MET A 329 -15.24 -3.90 8.74
C MET A 329 -16.55 -4.38 9.38
N GLY A 330 -17.65 -4.41 8.62
CA GLY A 330 -18.95 -4.88 9.08
C GLY A 330 -19.22 -6.37 8.86
N ALA A 331 -18.33 -7.09 8.17
CA ALA A 331 -18.53 -8.51 7.87
C ALA A 331 -18.14 -9.39 9.06
N ASP A 332 -19.14 -9.99 9.71
CA ASP A 332 -18.89 -10.97 10.77
C ASP A 332 -18.19 -12.21 10.20
N VAL A 333 -16.94 -12.42 10.62
CA VAL A 333 -16.13 -13.56 10.17
C VAL A 333 -16.25 -14.77 11.08
N ALA A 334 -16.97 -14.69 12.21
CA ALA A 334 -17.03 -15.76 13.20
C ALA A 334 -17.53 -17.09 12.61
N ALA A 335 -18.51 -17.03 11.72
CA ALA A 335 -19.06 -18.20 11.03
C ALA A 335 -18.08 -18.82 10.00
N LEU A 336 -17.10 -18.05 9.51
CA LEU A 336 -16.11 -18.53 8.55
C LEU A 336 -15.01 -19.34 9.23
N LEU A 337 -14.63 -19.01 10.47
CA LEU A 337 -13.44 -19.56 11.13
C LEU A 337 -13.48 -21.09 11.26
N GLY A 338 -14.65 -21.69 11.52
CA GLY A 338 -14.81 -23.14 11.62
C GLY A 338 -14.73 -23.88 10.29
N ARG A 339 -14.82 -23.15 9.16
CA ARG A 339 -14.73 -23.69 7.79
C ARG A 339 -13.33 -23.60 7.21
N VAL A 340 -12.45 -22.78 7.79
CA VAL A 340 -11.04 -22.65 7.38
C VAL A 340 -10.26 -23.88 7.88
N GLN A 341 -9.79 -24.69 6.94
CA GLN A 341 -9.03 -25.93 7.21
C GLN A 341 -7.53 -25.79 6.96
N GLN A 342 -7.10 -24.64 6.44
CA GLN A 342 -5.72 -24.39 6.08
C GLN A 342 -4.87 -24.09 7.32
N PRO A 343 -3.61 -24.53 7.36
CA PRO A 343 -2.63 -24.00 8.31
C PRO A 343 -2.64 -22.48 8.27
N SER A 344 -2.73 -21.85 9.44
CA SER A 344 -2.96 -20.41 9.52
C SER A 344 -2.06 -19.78 10.58
N LEU A 345 -1.17 -18.89 10.15
CA LEU A 345 -0.43 -17.99 11.04
C LEU A 345 -1.24 -16.71 11.27
N VAL A 346 -1.42 -16.32 12.52
CA VAL A 346 -2.04 -15.05 12.91
C VAL A 346 -1.02 -14.24 13.68
N VAL A 347 -0.74 -13.02 13.21
CA VAL A 347 0.26 -12.12 13.80
C VAL A 347 -0.40 -10.82 14.23
N THR A 348 -0.05 -10.34 15.42
CA THR A 348 -0.48 -9.03 15.95
C THR A 348 0.56 -8.47 16.90
N SER A 349 0.35 -7.24 17.37
CA SER A 349 1.20 -6.59 18.38
C SER A 349 0.37 -6.25 19.61
N ALA A 350 0.97 -6.38 20.80
CA ALA A 350 0.27 -6.15 22.06
C ALA A 350 -0.23 -4.70 22.22
N ASP A 351 0.41 -3.76 21.54
CA ASP A 351 0.13 -2.32 21.56
C ASP A 351 -0.44 -1.79 20.23
N ASP A 352 -1.01 -2.66 19.38
CA ASP A 352 -1.77 -2.20 18.22
C ASP A 352 -3.01 -1.40 18.65
N ARG A 353 -3.00 -0.09 18.34
CA ARG A 353 -4.09 0.85 18.64
C ARG A 353 -5.02 1.11 17.46
N THR A 354 -4.72 0.54 16.30
CA THR A 354 -5.56 0.56 15.11
C THR A 354 -6.49 -0.64 15.13
N ALA A 355 -5.97 -1.87 15.07
CA ALA A 355 -6.77 -3.09 15.14
C ALA A 355 -6.54 -3.81 16.48
N HIS A 356 -7.60 -3.95 17.29
CA HIS A 356 -7.44 -4.45 18.66
C HIS A 356 -6.89 -5.89 18.65
N PRO A 357 -5.79 -6.21 19.37
CA PRO A 357 -5.14 -7.53 19.30
C PRO A 357 -6.05 -8.68 19.74
N ALA A 358 -7.02 -8.43 20.62
CA ALA A 358 -8.04 -9.42 21.01
C ALA A 358 -8.78 -10.05 19.82
N GLY A 359 -8.95 -9.34 18.69
CA GLY A 359 -9.51 -9.91 17.47
C GLY A 359 -8.64 -11.05 16.94
N SER A 360 -7.34 -10.79 16.76
CA SER A 360 -6.34 -11.79 16.34
C SER A 360 -6.27 -12.98 17.30
N HIS A 361 -6.31 -12.74 18.61
CA HIS A 361 -6.37 -13.83 19.61
C HIS A 361 -7.60 -14.73 19.40
N ARG A 362 -8.77 -14.15 19.18
CA ARG A 362 -10.01 -14.91 18.96
C ARG A 362 -10.01 -15.65 17.63
N VAL A 363 -9.49 -15.04 16.57
CA VAL A 363 -9.33 -15.69 15.26
C VAL A 363 -8.43 -16.91 15.43
N ALA A 364 -7.21 -16.75 15.96
CA ALA A 364 -6.27 -17.85 16.12
C ALA A 364 -6.83 -19.00 16.98
N ALA A 365 -7.54 -18.69 18.07
CA ALA A 365 -8.13 -19.69 18.94
C ALA A 365 -9.30 -20.47 18.32
N ARG A 366 -9.98 -19.91 17.32
CA ARG A 366 -11.14 -20.52 16.66
C ARG A 366 -10.79 -21.21 15.34
N LEU A 367 -9.65 -20.89 14.74
CA LEU A 367 -9.13 -21.58 13.56
C LEU A 367 -8.66 -22.99 13.95
N ARG A 368 -9.04 -24.00 13.16
CA ARG A 368 -8.68 -25.41 13.42
C ARG A 368 -7.16 -25.63 13.51
N HIS A 369 -6.43 -24.91 12.67
CA HIS A 369 -4.96 -24.97 12.56
C HIS A 369 -4.34 -23.58 12.72
N GLY A 370 -4.84 -22.80 13.69
CA GLY A 370 -4.35 -21.47 14.00
C GLY A 370 -3.10 -21.47 14.90
N GLU A 371 -2.05 -20.77 14.48
CA GLU A 371 -0.91 -20.39 15.29
C GLU A 371 -0.95 -18.88 15.54
N LEU A 372 -0.86 -18.45 16.80
CA LEU A 372 -0.79 -17.03 17.16
C LEU A 372 0.66 -16.61 17.45
N ARG A 373 1.10 -15.51 16.87
CA ARG A 373 2.31 -14.77 17.25
C ARG A 373 1.94 -13.35 17.67
N VAL A 374 2.42 -12.94 18.85
CA VAL A 374 2.18 -11.60 19.39
C VAL A 374 3.53 -10.93 19.60
N GLU A 375 3.80 -9.86 18.86
CA GLU A 375 4.96 -9.02 19.13
C GLU A 375 4.69 -8.18 20.40
N PRO A 376 5.67 -8.02 21.30
CA PRO A 376 5.51 -7.16 22.48
C PRO A 376 5.21 -5.71 22.12
N HIS A 377 5.76 -5.25 20.99
CA HIS A 377 5.62 -3.91 20.46
C HIS A 377 5.51 -3.94 18.93
N GLY A 378 4.68 -3.05 18.39
CA GLY A 378 4.62 -2.76 16.97
C GLY A 378 3.36 -1.98 16.62
N ASP A 379 3.50 -0.89 15.86
CA ASP A 379 2.33 -0.20 15.33
C ASP A 379 1.75 -0.96 14.13
N HIS A 380 0.49 -0.67 13.84
CA HIS A 380 -0.27 -1.32 12.77
C HIS A 380 0.35 -1.17 11.37
N LEU A 381 1.08 -0.09 11.13
CA LEU A 381 1.64 0.23 9.81
C LEU A 381 3.03 -0.38 9.61
N SER A 382 3.74 -0.67 10.70
CA SER A 382 5.06 -1.30 10.67
C SER A 382 5.05 -2.67 9.97
N VAL A 383 3.89 -3.34 9.90
CA VAL A 383 3.70 -4.58 9.16
C VAL A 383 4.12 -4.45 7.68
N PHE A 384 3.85 -3.31 7.05
CA PHE A 384 4.12 -3.09 5.63
C PHE A 384 5.60 -2.96 5.29
N ALA A 385 6.43 -2.59 6.28
CA ALA A 385 7.87 -2.45 6.11
C ALA A 385 8.61 -3.80 6.01
N ALA A 386 7.92 -4.93 6.21
CA ALA A 386 8.51 -6.28 6.20
C ALA A 386 9.77 -6.37 7.07
N GLY A 387 9.68 -5.91 8.32
CA GLY A 387 10.81 -5.92 9.25
C GLY A 387 11.40 -7.33 9.44
N PRO A 388 12.71 -7.47 9.74
CA PRO A 388 13.39 -8.77 9.84
C PRO A 388 12.63 -9.81 10.67
N ARG A 389 12.15 -9.44 11.87
CA ARG A 389 11.38 -10.36 12.72
C ARG A 389 10.10 -10.88 12.07
N LEU A 390 9.35 -10.02 11.37
CA LEU A 390 8.13 -10.41 10.67
C LEU A 390 8.46 -11.35 9.51
N ARG A 391 9.55 -11.07 8.79
CA ARG A 391 10.04 -11.93 7.70
C ARG A 391 10.44 -13.31 8.20
N ASP A 392 11.18 -13.38 9.30
CA ASP A 392 11.58 -14.63 9.94
C ASP A 392 10.35 -15.46 10.35
N MET A 393 9.35 -14.82 10.97
CA MET A 393 8.08 -15.50 11.32
C MET A 393 7.37 -16.10 10.11
N LEU A 394 7.34 -15.36 8.98
CA LEU A 394 6.70 -15.86 7.76
C LEU A 394 7.48 -17.01 7.16
N VAL A 395 8.81 -16.89 7.02
CA VAL A 395 9.68 -17.95 6.47
C VAL A 395 9.56 -19.22 7.31
N ASP A 396 9.70 -19.10 8.63
CA ASP A 396 9.56 -20.22 9.55
C ASP A 396 8.21 -20.94 9.35
N PHE A 397 7.13 -20.20 9.16
CA PHE A 397 5.80 -20.77 8.90
C PHE A 397 5.71 -21.44 7.53
N LEU A 398 6.18 -20.77 6.47
CA LEU A 398 6.18 -21.29 5.10
C LEU A 398 6.98 -22.59 4.98
N ASP A 399 8.13 -22.68 5.65
CA ASP A 399 8.97 -23.88 5.64
C ASP A 399 8.27 -25.07 6.32
N ARG A 400 7.55 -24.82 7.44
CA ARG A 400 6.77 -25.86 8.12
C ARG A 400 5.62 -26.38 7.26
N VAL A 401 4.86 -25.50 6.61
CA VAL A 401 3.71 -25.91 5.78
C VAL A 401 4.15 -26.51 4.44
N GLY A 402 5.27 -26.06 3.87
CA GLY A 402 5.86 -26.62 2.66
C GLY A 402 6.50 -28.00 2.86
N SER A 403 6.92 -28.32 4.09
CA SER A 403 7.49 -29.62 4.45
C SER A 403 6.44 -30.66 4.88
N ALA A 404 5.18 -30.24 5.08
CA ALA A 404 4.11 -31.17 5.46
C ALA A 404 3.72 -32.03 4.24
N PRO A 405 3.67 -33.38 4.37
CA PRO A 405 3.22 -34.22 3.27
C PRO A 405 1.79 -33.83 2.89
N THR A 406 1.55 -33.60 1.60
CA THR A 406 0.20 -33.42 1.05
C THR A 406 -0.63 -34.65 1.40
N ALA A 407 -1.56 -34.48 2.34
CA ALA A 407 -2.48 -35.53 2.78
C ALA A 407 -3.49 -35.91 1.71
#